data_AF-A0A232ESB8-F1
#
_entry.id   AF-A0A232ESB8-F1
#
_cell.length_a   1.000
_cell.length_b   1.000
_cell.length_c   1.000
_cell.angle_alpha   90.00
_cell.angle_beta   90.00
_cell.angle_gamma   90.00
#
_symmetry.space_group_name_H-M   'P 1'
#
loop_
_entity.id
_entity.type
_entity.pdbx_description
1 polymer ?
#
loop_
_entity_poly.entity_id
_entity_poly.type
_entity_poly.pdbx_seq_one_letter_code
_entity_poly.pdbx_strand_id
1 'polypeptide(L)'
;MEIVKKSKKLKKRRHRNSDKNDESVNETKCEDNAEVNQNLEVKINVHPSAAARRNEVVQTDISTIFESKELLTEKDEQIKTLNERLQQITNKLYESKNAYTFLKQDFNKAQKLLCSEVGENVTVATLSSQPGGWRGRAEQIHQLQQKVSELQLKLSENDATRKKSLERRSLSSIRIFDKERKQQIENLTKELKETEAMVESTKKKLEAARARTAVLENDLNTSKRTIALLNEKTTHDNQLIELLHEQLKTAETKFQNREVDIKKQNEKIEREIVLLKGELEASHIYIQNFKRQIDEKEKELQTLRSRYESHKDQSGLQPLRVGGFRENPLHSPRSYTRDANEYIAIAVAAEAERERLMELVAVLNRRLDKERNDFEQLSDSFRKERSRATKLETKLQKIELERAGLSKVNTGYYRQRACKPIPTTNYTAEDIEELRLTYELLQEECLTLKTRLETMQKDKASDLAAFKNMLEQTRKIFKDAYRGKMSTAGLHSTVTI
;
A
#
# COMPACT_ATOMS: atom_id res chain seq x y z
N MET A 1 -4.94 -26.84 -18.93
CA MET A 1 -4.59 -25.73 -19.84
C MET A 1 -3.55 -24.87 -19.12
N GLU A 2 -2.22 -25.04 -19.26
CA GLU A 2 -1.42 -25.34 -20.47
C GLU A 2 -1.85 -24.44 -21.64
N ILE A 3 -1.02 -23.66 -22.36
CA ILE A 3 0.42 -23.73 -22.70
C ILE A 3 0.84 -22.30 -23.17
N VAL A 4 2.06 -21.74 -23.10
CA VAL A 4 3.44 -22.22 -22.83
C VAL A 4 4.36 -21.07 -22.31
N LYS A 5 5.60 -21.38 -21.87
CA LYS A 5 6.68 -20.44 -21.49
C LYS A 5 7.43 -19.87 -22.71
N LYS A 6 8.02 -18.67 -22.63
CA LYS A 6 9.25 -18.33 -23.41
C LYS A 6 10.14 -17.26 -22.77
N SER A 7 11.23 -17.73 -22.16
CA SER A 7 12.33 -16.94 -21.62
C SER A 7 13.35 -16.55 -22.72
N LYS A 8 13.98 -15.38 -22.60
CA LYS A 8 15.16 -14.99 -23.41
C LYS A 8 16.40 -14.85 -22.53
N LYS A 9 17.53 -15.34 -23.04
CA LYS A 9 18.78 -15.58 -22.28
C LYS A 9 19.67 -14.34 -22.20
N LEU A 10 20.46 -14.28 -21.12
CA LEU A 10 21.67 -13.46 -21.02
C LEU A 10 22.64 -13.71 -22.18
N LYS A 11 23.38 -12.66 -22.61
CA LYS A 11 24.67 -12.81 -23.28
C LYS A 11 25.78 -12.20 -22.41
N LYS A 12 26.70 -13.05 -21.96
CA LYS A 12 27.84 -12.74 -21.10
C LYS A 12 29.10 -12.76 -21.97
N ARG A 13 29.79 -11.62 -22.15
CA ARG A 13 31.15 -11.59 -22.71
C ARG A 13 32.16 -11.44 -21.58
N ARG A 14 33.22 -12.25 -21.62
CA ARG A 14 34.41 -12.21 -20.77
C ARG A 14 35.62 -12.05 -21.68
N HIS A 15 36.63 -11.31 -21.20
CA HIS A 15 38.08 -11.39 -21.45
C HIS A 15 38.69 -10.00 -21.66
N ARG A 16 39.96 -9.75 -21.31
CA ARG A 16 40.82 -10.18 -20.18
C ARG A 16 42.08 -9.32 -20.30
N ASN A 17 42.64 -8.80 -19.21
CA ASN A 17 43.84 -7.96 -19.28
C ASN A 17 45.09 -8.76 -19.67
N SER A 18 46.06 -8.09 -20.30
CA SER A 18 47.47 -8.48 -20.29
C SER A 18 48.36 -7.28 -20.61
N ASP A 19 48.77 -6.55 -19.57
CA ASP A 19 50.00 -5.75 -19.62
C ASP A 19 51.19 -6.68 -19.31
N LYS A 20 52.33 -6.45 -19.96
CA LYS A 20 53.67 -6.65 -19.38
C LYS A 20 54.75 -5.99 -20.23
N ASN A 21 55.75 -5.46 -19.53
CA ASN A 21 56.92 -4.78 -20.08
C ASN A 21 57.94 -5.78 -20.61
N ASP A 22 58.82 -5.32 -21.51
CA ASP A 22 60.20 -5.80 -21.62
C ASP A 22 61.12 -4.60 -21.91
N GLU A 23 62.24 -4.53 -21.19
CA GLU A 23 63.30 -3.50 -21.31
C GLU A 23 64.64 -4.17 -20.91
N SER A 24 65.77 -3.68 -21.46
CA SER A 24 67.16 -4.12 -21.19
C SER A 24 67.60 -5.47 -21.84
N VAL A 25 68.87 -5.76 -22.21
CA VAL A 25 70.13 -4.98 -22.30
C VAL A 25 71.22 -5.80 -23.06
N ASN A 26 72.13 -5.13 -23.81
CA ASN A 26 73.50 -5.54 -24.26
C ASN A 26 73.69 -6.87 -25.07
N GLU A 27 74.82 -7.20 -25.74
CA GLU A 27 76.15 -6.58 -25.89
C GLU A 27 76.89 -6.98 -27.21
N THR A 28 78.05 -6.34 -27.43
CA THR A 28 79.10 -6.48 -28.47
C THR A 28 79.46 -7.82 -29.12
N LYS A 29 79.97 -7.73 -30.38
CA LYS A 29 81.21 -8.43 -30.83
C LYS A 29 81.82 -7.78 -32.08
N CYS A 30 83.14 -7.56 -32.07
CA CYS A 30 83.99 -7.25 -33.24
C CYS A 30 85.28 -8.06 -33.14
N GLU A 31 85.61 -8.77 -34.22
CA GLU A 31 86.78 -9.62 -34.51
C GLU A 31 87.08 -9.38 -36.02
N ASP A 32 88.30 -9.36 -36.58
CA ASP A 32 89.62 -9.66 -36.03
C ASP A 32 90.79 -9.04 -36.87
N ASN A 33 92.02 -9.31 -36.42
CA ASN A 33 93.37 -8.98 -36.97
C ASN A 33 93.60 -9.42 -38.44
N ALA A 34 94.46 -8.85 -39.31
CA ALA A 34 95.86 -8.36 -39.27
C ALA A 34 96.97 -9.43 -39.57
N GLU A 35 97.47 -9.42 -40.82
CA GLU A 35 98.62 -10.18 -41.36
C GLU A 35 99.24 -9.38 -42.54
N VAL A 36 100.45 -9.59 -43.09
CA VAL A 36 101.77 -10.14 -42.69
C VAL A 36 102.77 -9.55 -43.71
N ASN A 37 104.05 -9.38 -43.37
CA ASN A 37 105.08 -8.96 -44.34
C ASN A 37 106.35 -9.79 -44.14
N GLN A 38 106.92 -10.36 -45.22
CA GLN A 38 108.11 -11.23 -45.14
C GLN A 38 109.10 -10.99 -46.30
N ASN A 39 110.37 -10.86 -45.91
CA ASN A 39 111.61 -11.28 -46.59
C ASN A 39 111.90 -10.86 -48.05
N LEU A 40 113.13 -10.36 -48.27
CA LEU A 40 114.16 -11.04 -49.08
C LEU A 40 115.51 -10.31 -49.02
N GLU A 41 116.54 -11.01 -48.53
CA GLU A 41 117.96 -10.76 -48.83
C GLU A 41 118.53 -11.99 -49.54
N VAL A 42 119.56 -11.84 -50.40
CA VAL A 42 120.66 -12.84 -50.55
C VAL A 42 121.82 -12.33 -51.45
N LYS A 43 123.01 -12.25 -50.83
CA LYS A 43 124.39 -12.56 -51.28
C LYS A 43 124.99 -12.00 -52.59
N ILE A 44 126.18 -11.40 -52.43
CA ILE A 44 127.29 -11.37 -53.40
C ILE A 44 128.41 -12.27 -52.86
N ASN A 45 129.20 -12.90 -53.73
CA ASN A 45 130.23 -13.89 -53.40
C ASN A 45 131.62 -13.43 -53.87
N VAL A 46 132.69 -13.74 -53.12
CA VAL A 46 134.10 -13.39 -53.43
C VAL A 46 135.01 -14.54 -53.01
N HIS A 47 135.96 -14.95 -53.87
CA HIS A 47 137.12 -15.79 -53.54
C HIS A 47 138.27 -15.52 -54.57
N PRO A 48 139.54 -15.88 -54.31
CA PRO A 48 140.63 -14.90 -54.41
C PRO A 48 141.95 -15.44 -55.04
N SER A 49 142.99 -14.59 -55.00
CA SER A 49 144.43 -14.89 -54.75
C SER A 49 145.06 -16.21 -55.24
N ALA A 50 146.19 -16.10 -55.96
CA ALA A 50 147.52 -16.40 -55.41
C ALA A 50 148.66 -16.25 -56.45
N ALA A 51 149.86 -15.89 -55.99
CA ALA A 51 151.10 -15.82 -56.78
C ALA A 51 152.14 -16.85 -56.30
N ALA A 52 152.94 -17.40 -57.22
CA ALA A 52 154.16 -18.19 -56.95
C ALA A 52 154.97 -18.40 -58.25
N ARG A 53 156.29 -18.65 -58.30
CA ARG A 53 157.49 -18.52 -57.41
C ARG A 53 158.74 -18.90 -58.28
N ARG A 54 159.96 -18.83 -57.70
CA ARG A 54 161.29 -19.28 -58.24
C ARG A 54 161.98 -18.20 -59.11
N ASN A 55 163.12 -17.58 -58.76
CA ASN A 55 164.27 -17.87 -57.86
C ASN A 55 165.30 -18.90 -58.39
N GLU A 56 166.58 -18.61 -58.08
CA GLU A 56 167.84 -19.39 -58.27
C GLU A 56 168.60 -19.23 -59.62
N VAL A 57 169.95 -19.14 -59.70
CA VAL A 57 171.11 -18.85 -58.79
C VAL A 57 172.38 -18.77 -59.72
N VAL A 58 173.44 -17.96 -59.54
CA VAL A 58 174.75 -18.14 -58.82
C VAL A 58 175.65 -16.90 -59.15
N GLN A 59 176.50 -16.41 -58.20
CA GLN A 59 177.75 -15.56 -58.31
C GLN A 59 177.80 -14.35 -59.30
N THR A 60 178.35 -13.18 -58.94
CA THR A 60 179.56 -12.92 -58.13
C THR A 60 179.41 -11.86 -57.02
N ASP A 61 180.38 -11.88 -56.10
CA ASP A 61 180.76 -10.86 -55.10
C ASP A 61 179.80 -10.55 -53.93
N ILE A 62 180.35 -10.61 -52.71
CA ILE A 62 179.60 -10.72 -51.46
C ILE A 62 179.73 -9.43 -50.64
N SER A 63 178.70 -8.58 -50.65
CA SER A 63 178.53 -7.44 -49.72
C SER A 63 177.08 -6.97 -49.52
N THR A 64 176.07 -7.68 -50.04
CA THR A 64 174.71 -7.15 -50.28
C THR A 64 173.56 -7.98 -49.67
N ILE A 65 173.68 -8.39 -48.40
CA ILE A 65 172.60 -9.07 -47.65
C ILE A 65 172.23 -8.26 -46.40
N PHE A 66 171.68 -7.06 -46.61
CA PHE A 66 171.32 -6.13 -45.52
C PHE A 66 169.81 -5.88 -45.33
N GLU A 67 168.95 -6.03 -46.36
CA GLU A 67 167.59 -5.43 -46.33
C GLU A 67 166.39 -6.40 -46.50
N SER A 68 166.59 -7.63 -46.98
CA SER A 68 165.47 -8.43 -47.55
C SER A 68 164.55 -9.13 -46.54
N LYS A 69 164.89 -9.20 -45.24
CA LYS A 69 164.11 -9.97 -44.24
C LYS A 69 163.16 -9.09 -43.40
N GLU A 70 163.49 -7.81 -43.25
CA GLU A 70 162.72 -6.82 -42.49
C GLU A 70 161.52 -6.29 -43.33
N LEU A 71 161.72 -6.14 -44.64
CA LEU A 71 160.72 -5.68 -45.61
C LEU A 71 159.50 -6.62 -45.77
N LEU A 72 159.61 -7.89 -45.37
CA LEU A 72 158.53 -8.87 -45.49
C LEU A 72 157.52 -8.77 -44.34
N THR A 73 158.00 -8.63 -43.10
CA THR A 73 157.16 -8.44 -41.91
C THR A 73 156.40 -7.12 -41.95
N GLU A 74 157.05 -6.06 -42.43
CA GLU A 74 156.45 -4.72 -42.54
C GLU A 74 155.28 -4.68 -43.55
N LYS A 75 155.33 -5.49 -44.62
CA LYS A 75 154.25 -5.59 -45.61
C LYS A 75 153.04 -6.38 -45.12
N ASP A 76 153.22 -7.42 -44.32
CA ASP A 76 152.09 -8.15 -43.73
C ASP A 76 151.33 -7.28 -42.70
N GLU A 77 152.02 -6.43 -41.94
CA GLU A 77 151.38 -5.43 -41.07
C GLU A 77 150.63 -4.35 -41.85
N GLN A 78 151.16 -3.89 -42.99
CA GLN A 78 150.44 -2.99 -43.90
C GLN A 78 149.18 -3.64 -44.49
N ILE A 79 149.23 -4.92 -44.88
CA ILE A 79 148.05 -5.66 -45.36
C ILE A 79 147.00 -5.83 -44.26
N LYS A 80 147.43 -6.11 -43.02
CA LYS A 80 146.53 -6.24 -41.87
C LYS A 80 145.83 -4.91 -41.54
N THR A 81 146.59 -3.83 -41.42
CA THR A 81 146.03 -2.48 -41.14
C THR A 81 145.10 -1.99 -42.26
N LEU A 82 145.39 -2.28 -43.53
CA LEU A 82 144.49 -1.99 -44.64
C LEU A 82 143.19 -2.81 -44.59
N ASN A 83 143.25 -4.10 -44.23
CA ASN A 83 142.05 -4.93 -44.05
C ASN A 83 141.18 -4.47 -42.88
N GLU A 84 141.78 -4.11 -41.74
CA GLU A 84 141.04 -3.54 -40.60
C GLU A 84 140.37 -2.21 -40.98
N ARG A 85 141.06 -1.36 -41.75
CA ARG A 85 140.52 -0.08 -42.25
C ARG A 85 139.40 -0.28 -43.27
N LEU A 86 139.51 -1.29 -44.13
CA LEU A 86 138.46 -1.70 -45.06
C LEU A 86 137.22 -2.20 -44.30
N GLN A 87 137.40 -3.10 -43.32
CA GLN A 87 136.32 -3.58 -42.46
C GLN A 87 135.63 -2.43 -41.71
N GLN A 88 136.40 -1.45 -41.21
CA GLN A 88 135.84 -0.28 -40.53
C GLN A 88 135.01 0.62 -41.46
N ILE A 89 135.45 0.81 -42.72
CA ILE A 89 134.68 1.55 -43.74
C ILE A 89 133.42 0.78 -44.12
N THR A 90 133.51 -0.54 -44.31
CA THR A 90 132.38 -1.41 -44.62
C THR A 90 131.34 -1.40 -43.50
N ASN A 91 131.74 -1.46 -42.23
CA ASN A 91 130.83 -1.33 -41.08
C ASN A 91 130.10 0.02 -41.09
N LYS A 92 130.83 1.15 -41.27
CA LYS A 92 130.23 2.49 -41.36
C LYS A 92 129.28 2.64 -42.55
N LEU A 93 129.55 1.97 -43.68
CA LEU A 93 128.65 1.94 -44.83
C LEU A 93 127.33 1.21 -44.49
N TYR A 94 127.40 0.08 -43.79
CA TYR A 94 126.21 -0.64 -43.32
C TYR A 94 125.42 0.16 -42.28
N GLU A 95 126.09 0.80 -41.31
CA GLU A 95 125.46 1.71 -40.33
C GLU A 95 124.71 2.86 -41.03
N SER A 96 125.37 3.53 -41.98
CA SER A 96 124.76 4.63 -42.76
C SER A 96 123.58 4.16 -43.62
N LYS A 97 123.69 3.00 -44.27
CA LYS A 97 122.60 2.40 -45.06
C LYS A 97 121.41 2.04 -44.16
N ASN A 98 121.66 1.45 -43.00
CA ASN A 98 120.62 1.09 -42.04
C ASN A 98 119.91 2.34 -41.50
N ALA A 99 120.65 3.38 -41.12
CA ALA A 99 120.10 4.67 -40.71
C ALA A 99 119.22 5.30 -41.81
N TYR A 100 119.65 5.26 -43.07
CA TYR A 100 118.82 5.71 -44.20
C TYR A 100 117.52 4.91 -44.35
N THR A 101 117.57 3.57 -44.22
CA THR A 101 116.34 2.75 -44.28
C THR A 101 115.37 3.05 -43.14
N PHE A 102 115.88 3.29 -41.93
CA PHE A 102 115.06 3.67 -40.77
C PHE A 102 114.41 5.03 -40.99
N LEU A 103 115.18 6.05 -41.38
CA LEU A 103 114.67 7.40 -41.66
C LEU A 103 113.64 7.40 -42.79
N LYS A 104 113.81 6.55 -43.81
CA LYS A 104 112.82 6.38 -44.90
C LYS A 104 111.52 5.72 -44.41
N GLN A 105 111.59 4.76 -43.49
CA GLN A 105 110.40 4.18 -42.88
C GLN A 105 109.65 5.22 -42.03
N ASP A 106 110.35 6.00 -41.22
CA ASP A 106 109.74 7.02 -40.37
C ASP A 106 109.16 8.19 -41.17
N PHE A 107 109.82 8.59 -42.27
CA PHE A 107 109.26 9.54 -43.24
C PHE A 107 107.92 9.03 -43.81
N ASN A 108 107.87 7.76 -44.24
CA ASN A 108 106.63 7.14 -44.75
C ASN A 108 105.53 7.03 -43.68
N LYS A 109 105.87 6.79 -42.40
CA LYS A 109 104.91 6.82 -41.28
C LYS A 109 104.37 8.23 -41.06
N ALA A 110 105.24 9.23 -41.02
CA ALA A 110 104.87 10.64 -40.86
C ALA A 110 103.96 11.12 -42.00
N GLN A 111 104.26 10.73 -43.25
CA GLN A 111 103.41 11.03 -44.41
C GLN A 111 102.00 10.41 -44.25
N LYS A 112 101.90 9.15 -43.81
CA LYS A 112 100.59 8.50 -43.57
C LYS A 112 99.78 9.20 -42.48
N LEU A 113 100.41 9.56 -41.37
CA LEU A 113 99.75 10.31 -40.28
C LEU A 113 99.26 11.69 -40.76
N LEU A 114 100.06 12.38 -41.56
CA LEU A 114 99.66 13.64 -42.16
C LEU A 114 98.44 13.45 -43.09
N CYS A 115 98.43 12.41 -43.93
CA CYS A 115 97.28 12.08 -44.79
C CYS A 115 96.00 11.76 -44.00
N SER A 116 96.07 11.17 -42.80
CA SER A 116 94.86 10.95 -41.98
C SER A 116 94.25 12.24 -41.41
N GLU A 117 95.08 13.22 -41.06
CA GLU A 117 94.66 14.53 -40.51
C GLU A 117 94.20 15.51 -41.61
N VAL A 118 94.93 15.51 -42.74
CA VAL A 118 94.76 16.43 -43.85
C VAL A 118 93.78 15.89 -44.90
N GLY A 119 93.61 14.57 -44.98
CA GLY A 119 92.82 13.87 -45.98
C GLY A 119 93.64 13.41 -47.19
N GLU A 120 93.24 12.30 -47.81
CA GLU A 120 94.00 11.61 -48.86
C GLU A 120 94.18 12.45 -50.15
N ASN A 121 93.37 13.50 -50.34
CA ASN A 121 93.33 14.30 -51.56
C ASN A 121 94.19 15.57 -51.53
N VAL A 122 95.01 15.77 -50.49
CA VAL A 122 95.75 17.04 -50.28
C VAL A 122 97.24 16.85 -50.53
N THR A 123 97.69 17.28 -51.71
CA THR A 123 99.12 17.35 -52.05
C THR A 123 99.75 18.63 -51.47
N VAL A 124 101.07 18.60 -51.25
CA VAL A 124 101.84 19.78 -50.80
C VAL A 124 101.67 20.96 -51.78
N ALA A 125 101.52 20.69 -53.08
CA ALA A 125 101.23 21.69 -54.09
C ALA A 125 99.87 22.40 -53.87
N THR A 126 98.81 21.68 -53.49
CA THR A 126 97.50 22.29 -53.20
C THR A 126 97.54 23.18 -51.96
N LEU A 127 98.27 22.80 -50.91
CA LEU A 127 98.49 23.66 -49.73
C LEU A 127 99.27 24.93 -50.07
N SER A 128 100.26 24.84 -50.98
CA SER A 128 101.01 26.01 -51.45
C SER A 128 100.20 26.95 -52.36
N SER A 129 99.09 26.49 -52.95
CA SER A 129 98.26 27.30 -53.86
C SER A 129 97.25 28.21 -53.15
N GLN A 130 96.97 27.98 -51.85
CA GLN A 130 96.03 28.76 -51.05
C GLN A 130 96.57 29.05 -49.65
N PRO A 131 97.38 30.12 -49.46
CA PRO A 131 97.84 30.50 -48.13
C PRO A 131 96.66 30.92 -47.24
N GLY A 132 96.39 30.14 -46.19
CA GLY A 132 95.42 30.45 -45.13
C GLY A 132 93.96 30.04 -45.38
N GLY A 133 93.61 29.46 -46.53
CA GLY A 133 92.24 29.02 -46.84
C GLY A 133 91.89 27.60 -46.38
N TRP A 134 92.90 26.77 -46.13
CA TRP A 134 92.72 25.33 -45.90
C TRP A 134 92.41 25.02 -44.42
N ARG A 135 91.21 24.49 -44.14
CA ARG A 135 90.81 23.93 -42.83
C ARG A 135 90.92 22.41 -42.84
N GLY A 136 91.55 21.85 -41.81
CA GLY A 136 91.75 20.41 -41.68
C GLY A 136 90.45 19.62 -41.47
N ARG A 137 90.52 18.31 -41.74
CA ARG A 137 89.37 17.41 -41.64
C ARG A 137 88.73 17.41 -40.25
N ALA A 138 89.55 17.44 -39.20
CA ALA A 138 89.09 17.51 -37.81
C ALA A 138 88.25 18.77 -37.54
N GLU A 139 88.66 19.92 -38.05
CA GLU A 139 87.95 21.18 -37.87
C GLU A 139 86.61 21.20 -38.63
N GLN A 140 86.59 20.67 -39.86
CA GLN A 140 85.36 20.52 -40.64
C GLN A 140 84.36 19.57 -39.95
N ILE A 141 84.84 18.45 -39.40
CA ILE A 141 84.01 17.52 -38.62
C ILE A 141 83.44 18.22 -37.38
N HIS A 142 84.26 18.97 -36.63
CA HIS A 142 83.81 19.69 -35.44
C HIS A 142 82.71 20.72 -35.76
N GLN A 143 82.89 21.52 -36.82
CA GLN A 143 81.87 22.50 -37.25
C GLN A 143 80.57 21.83 -37.71
N LEU A 144 80.65 20.67 -38.36
CA LEU A 144 79.46 19.90 -38.74
C LEU A 144 78.76 19.30 -37.51
N GLN A 145 79.49 18.73 -36.55
CA GLN A 145 78.95 18.24 -35.28
C GLN A 145 78.27 19.35 -34.47
N GLN A 146 78.86 20.54 -34.41
CA GLN A 146 78.24 21.71 -33.79
C GLN A 146 76.93 22.08 -34.51
N LYS A 147 76.93 22.20 -35.84
CA LYS A 147 75.70 22.50 -36.62
C LYS A 147 74.62 21.44 -36.44
N VAL A 148 74.97 20.15 -36.44
CA VAL A 148 74.02 19.06 -36.17
C VAL A 148 73.42 19.20 -34.77
N SER A 149 74.24 19.51 -33.76
CA SER A 149 73.77 19.72 -32.38
C SER A 149 72.83 20.92 -32.26
N GLU A 150 73.16 22.05 -32.90
CA GLU A 150 72.30 23.24 -32.95
C GLU A 150 70.96 22.98 -33.68
N LEU A 151 70.98 22.21 -34.77
CA LEU A 151 69.78 21.84 -35.52
C LEU A 151 68.90 20.86 -34.75
N GLN A 152 69.50 19.90 -34.04
CA GLN A 152 68.80 18.99 -33.12
C GLN A 152 68.12 19.75 -31.98
N LEU A 153 68.81 20.72 -31.37
CA LEU A 153 68.23 21.61 -30.36
C LEU A 153 67.02 22.37 -30.91
N LYS A 154 67.17 23.05 -32.06
CA LYS A 154 66.10 23.83 -32.71
C LYS A 154 64.89 22.96 -33.09
N LEU A 155 65.10 21.74 -33.56
CA LEU A 155 64.02 20.78 -33.81
C LEU A 155 63.32 20.36 -32.52
N SER A 156 64.07 20.01 -31.47
CA SER A 156 63.50 19.61 -30.18
C SER A 156 62.66 20.71 -29.53
N GLU A 157 63.06 21.98 -29.68
CA GLU A 157 62.35 23.14 -29.16
C GLU A 157 61.07 23.44 -29.96
N ASN A 158 61.11 23.28 -31.28
CA ASN A 158 59.95 23.43 -32.16
C ASN A 158 58.91 22.31 -31.93
N ASP A 159 59.36 21.06 -31.78
CA ASP A 159 58.48 19.95 -31.41
C ASP A 159 57.92 20.12 -29.99
N ALA A 160 58.73 20.54 -29.01
CA ALA A 160 58.25 20.82 -27.66
C ALA A 160 57.20 21.95 -27.62
N THR A 161 57.36 23.00 -28.42
CA THR A 161 56.39 24.11 -28.51
C THR A 161 55.12 23.72 -29.27
N ARG A 162 55.22 22.98 -30.40
CA ARG A 162 54.06 22.37 -31.07
C ARG A 162 53.30 21.42 -30.17
N LYS A 163 53.99 20.52 -29.45
CA LYS A 163 53.38 19.55 -28.54
C LYS A 163 52.67 20.26 -27.38
N LYS A 164 53.30 21.23 -26.71
CA LYS A 164 52.67 22.09 -25.69
C LYS A 164 51.48 22.92 -26.20
N SER A 165 51.41 23.22 -27.50
CA SER A 165 50.28 23.92 -28.14
C SER A 165 49.11 22.98 -28.39
N LEU A 166 49.36 21.83 -29.04
CA LEU A 166 48.37 20.77 -29.27
C LEU A 166 47.79 20.23 -27.96
N GLU A 167 48.64 20.02 -26.96
CA GLU A 167 48.26 19.54 -25.63
C GLU A 167 47.40 20.56 -24.88
N ARG A 168 47.74 21.87 -24.93
CA ARG A 168 46.86 22.93 -24.42
C ARG A 168 45.50 22.96 -25.13
N ARG A 169 45.47 22.77 -26.45
CA ARG A 169 44.22 22.75 -27.23
C ARG A 169 43.37 21.53 -26.88
N SER A 170 43.98 20.35 -26.82
CA SER A 170 43.34 19.09 -26.37
C SER A 170 42.76 19.23 -24.95
N LEU A 171 43.54 19.71 -23.99
CA LEU A 171 43.08 19.97 -22.61
C LEU A 171 41.94 21.00 -22.56
N SER A 172 41.92 21.99 -23.44
CA SER A 172 40.80 22.94 -23.54
C SER A 172 39.53 22.29 -24.07
N SER A 173 39.62 21.44 -25.10
CA SER A 173 38.49 20.67 -25.63
C SER A 173 37.95 19.66 -24.60
N ILE A 174 38.82 18.93 -23.90
CA ILE A 174 38.43 18.02 -22.81
C ILE A 174 37.66 18.77 -21.72
N ARG A 175 38.14 19.96 -21.30
CA ARG A 175 37.45 20.80 -20.31
C ARG A 175 36.08 21.31 -20.78
N ILE A 176 35.88 21.52 -22.09
CA ILE A 176 34.58 21.90 -22.65
C ILE A 176 33.63 20.70 -22.60
N PHE A 177 34.04 19.54 -23.12
CA PHE A 177 33.23 18.32 -23.07
C PHE A 177 32.90 17.87 -21.63
N ASP A 178 33.83 18.01 -20.67
CA ASP A 178 33.56 17.74 -19.25
C ASP A 178 32.53 18.71 -18.66
N LYS A 179 32.52 19.98 -19.08
CA LYS A 179 31.50 20.96 -18.67
C LYS A 179 30.15 20.64 -19.29
N GLU A 180 30.09 20.34 -20.58
CA GLU A 180 28.86 19.95 -21.27
C GLU A 180 28.27 18.66 -20.67
N ARG A 181 29.09 17.63 -20.43
CA ARG A 181 28.65 16.39 -19.79
C ARG A 181 28.13 16.64 -18.37
N LYS A 182 28.78 17.51 -17.59
CA LYS A 182 28.29 17.91 -16.26
C LYS A 182 26.95 18.66 -16.36
N GLN A 183 26.81 19.58 -17.31
CA GLN A 183 25.55 20.31 -17.52
C GLN A 183 24.41 19.38 -17.96
N GLN A 184 24.68 18.41 -18.85
CA GLN A 184 23.70 17.40 -19.25
C GLN A 184 23.28 16.53 -18.06
N ILE A 185 24.22 16.07 -17.24
CA ILE A 185 23.92 15.32 -16.01
C ILE A 185 23.08 16.18 -15.04
N GLU A 186 23.43 17.45 -14.86
CA GLU A 186 22.68 18.36 -13.97
C GLU A 186 21.25 18.60 -14.49
N ASN A 187 21.07 18.82 -15.79
CA ASN A 187 19.76 19.02 -16.42
C ASN A 187 18.89 17.76 -16.28
N LEU A 188 19.42 16.59 -16.64
CA LEU A 188 18.73 15.30 -16.46
C LEU A 188 18.42 15.01 -14.98
N THR A 189 19.27 15.43 -14.05
CA THR A 189 19.02 15.31 -12.61
C THR A 189 17.89 16.25 -12.14
N LYS A 190 17.75 17.43 -12.75
CA LYS A 190 16.63 18.35 -12.48
C LYS A 190 15.32 17.79 -13.03
N GLU A 191 15.31 17.34 -14.29
CA GLU A 191 14.15 16.73 -14.93
C GLU A 191 13.68 15.45 -14.19
N LEU A 192 14.62 14.62 -13.73
CA LEU A 192 14.31 13.44 -12.91
C LEU A 192 13.65 13.83 -11.58
N LYS A 193 14.18 14.83 -10.86
CA LYS A 193 13.58 15.32 -9.61
C LYS A 193 12.21 15.96 -9.81
N GLU A 194 12.02 16.70 -10.90
CA GLU A 194 10.75 17.33 -11.24
C GLU A 194 9.68 16.29 -11.60
N THR A 195 10.04 15.28 -12.39
CA THR A 195 9.13 14.17 -12.72
C THR A 195 8.82 13.30 -11.51
N GLU A 196 9.78 13.01 -10.63
CA GLU A 196 9.54 12.36 -9.33
C GLU A 196 8.56 13.15 -8.45
N ALA A 197 8.73 14.47 -8.34
CA ALA A 197 7.82 15.32 -7.57
C ALA A 197 6.39 15.35 -8.17
N MET A 198 6.27 15.33 -9.49
CA MET A 198 4.99 15.24 -10.19
C MET A 198 4.31 13.87 -10.02
N VAL A 199 5.08 12.77 -10.02
CA VAL A 199 4.57 11.42 -9.71
C VAL A 199 4.04 11.36 -8.26
N GLU A 200 4.81 11.86 -7.29
CA GLU A 200 4.38 11.87 -5.89
C GLU A 200 3.17 12.79 -5.65
N SER A 201 3.07 13.92 -6.36
CA SER A 201 1.90 14.80 -6.34
C SER A 201 0.64 14.14 -6.93
N THR A 202 0.77 13.41 -8.04
CA THR A 202 -0.35 12.69 -8.67
C THR A 202 -0.78 11.46 -7.87
N LYS A 203 0.17 10.74 -7.25
CA LYS A 203 -0.12 9.66 -6.29
C LYS A 203 -0.95 10.16 -5.11
N LYS A 204 -0.57 11.27 -4.47
CA LYS A 204 -1.35 11.90 -3.39
C LYS A 204 -2.76 12.31 -3.83
N LYS A 205 -2.92 12.82 -5.05
CA LYS A 205 -4.24 13.11 -5.63
C LYS A 205 -5.08 11.84 -5.84
N LEU A 206 -4.47 10.75 -6.30
CA LEU A 206 -5.13 9.46 -6.49
C LEU A 206 -5.56 8.82 -5.14
N GLU A 207 -4.71 8.87 -4.12
CA GLU A 207 -5.03 8.40 -2.77
C GLU A 207 -6.17 9.22 -2.16
N ALA A 208 -6.13 10.55 -2.28
CA ALA A 208 -7.23 11.41 -1.84
C ALA A 208 -8.54 11.17 -2.62
N ALA A 209 -8.48 10.84 -3.91
CA ALA A 209 -9.65 10.46 -4.70
C ALA A 209 -10.24 9.12 -4.24
N ARG A 210 -9.38 8.10 -4.02
CA ARG A 210 -9.80 6.79 -3.49
C ARG A 210 -10.46 6.90 -2.11
N ALA A 211 -9.89 7.71 -1.21
CA ALA A 211 -10.48 7.95 0.10
C ALA A 211 -11.88 8.60 0.00
N ARG A 212 -12.07 9.56 -0.91
CA ARG A 212 -13.40 10.15 -1.19
C ARG A 212 -14.39 9.11 -1.73
N THR A 213 -13.97 8.27 -2.67
CA THR A 213 -14.82 7.20 -3.21
C THR A 213 -15.27 6.24 -2.11
N ALA A 214 -14.36 5.80 -1.22
CA ALA A 214 -14.70 4.90 -0.12
C ALA A 214 -15.71 5.51 0.87
N VAL A 215 -15.59 6.81 1.19
CA VAL A 215 -16.57 7.52 2.03
C VAL A 215 -17.94 7.60 1.33
N LEU A 216 -17.97 8.00 0.06
CA LEU A 216 -19.21 8.10 -0.72
C LEU A 216 -19.90 6.74 -0.91
N GLU A 217 -19.14 5.65 -1.04
CA GLU A 217 -19.66 4.28 -1.07
C GLU A 217 -20.27 3.87 0.27
N ASN A 218 -19.67 4.26 1.41
CA ASN A 218 -20.23 4.03 2.73
C ASN A 218 -21.52 4.83 2.98
N ASP A 219 -21.55 6.10 2.58
CA ASP A 219 -22.73 6.96 2.68
C ASP A 219 -23.88 6.45 1.81
N LEU A 220 -23.57 5.98 0.59
CA LEU A 220 -24.53 5.32 -0.31
C LEU A 220 -25.08 4.03 0.31
N ASN A 221 -24.23 3.19 0.90
CA ASN A 221 -24.67 1.95 1.55
C ASN A 221 -25.50 2.22 2.81
N THR A 222 -25.17 3.24 3.58
CA THR A 222 -25.96 3.68 4.74
C THR A 222 -27.32 4.20 4.29
N SER A 223 -27.36 5.04 3.24
CA SER A 223 -28.61 5.53 2.65
C SER A 223 -29.50 4.39 2.14
N LYS A 224 -28.93 3.38 1.48
CA LYS A 224 -29.64 2.16 1.05
C LYS A 224 -30.24 1.39 2.23
N ARG A 225 -29.52 1.24 3.35
CA ARG A 225 -30.05 0.59 4.57
C ARG A 225 -31.22 1.37 5.15
N THR A 226 -31.11 2.71 5.24
CA THR A 226 -32.20 3.57 5.71
C THR A 226 -33.45 3.45 4.82
N ILE A 227 -33.27 3.42 3.49
CA ILE A 227 -34.37 3.22 2.53
C ILE A 227 -35.01 1.84 2.73
N ALA A 228 -34.23 0.78 2.95
CA ALA A 228 -34.77 -0.55 3.21
C ALA A 228 -35.63 -0.59 4.49
N LEU A 229 -35.15 -0.01 5.59
CA LEU A 229 -35.90 0.10 6.86
C LEU A 229 -37.18 0.94 6.71
N LEU A 230 -37.15 2.02 5.93
CA LEU A 230 -38.34 2.82 5.63
C LEU A 230 -39.36 2.03 4.79
N ASN A 231 -38.90 1.28 3.79
CA ASN A 231 -39.78 0.42 2.98
C ASN A 231 -40.41 -0.69 3.84
N GLU A 232 -39.63 -1.33 4.73
CA GLU A 232 -40.17 -2.28 5.71
C GLU A 232 -41.25 -1.62 6.57
N LYS A 233 -40.99 -0.43 7.13
CA LYS A 233 -42.01 0.31 7.88
C LYS A 233 -43.27 0.55 7.04
N THR A 234 -43.13 1.02 5.79
CA THR A 234 -44.27 1.22 4.88
C THR A 234 -45.05 -0.07 4.62
N THR A 235 -44.39 -1.24 4.52
CA THR A 235 -45.11 -2.52 4.39
C THR A 235 -45.90 -2.89 5.65
N HIS A 236 -45.36 -2.63 6.84
CA HIS A 236 -46.08 -2.84 8.10
C HIS A 236 -47.26 -1.85 8.26
N ASP A 237 -47.05 -0.58 7.90
CA ASP A 237 -48.10 0.45 7.91
C ASP A 237 -49.24 0.06 6.94
N ASN A 238 -48.92 -0.44 5.74
CA ASN A 238 -49.91 -0.95 4.78
C ASN A 238 -50.69 -2.17 5.32
N GLN A 239 -50.00 -3.15 5.93
CA GLN A 239 -50.66 -4.30 6.56
C GLN A 239 -51.61 -3.88 7.69
N LEU A 240 -51.22 -2.90 8.51
CA LEU A 240 -52.07 -2.33 9.55
C LEU A 240 -53.31 -1.64 8.95
N ILE A 241 -53.12 -0.87 7.86
CA ILE A 241 -54.21 -0.23 7.13
C ILE A 241 -55.18 -1.27 6.55
N GLU A 242 -54.69 -2.36 5.96
CA GLU A 242 -55.52 -3.47 5.45
C GLU A 242 -56.35 -4.13 6.57
N LEU A 243 -55.72 -4.47 7.71
CA LEU A 243 -56.41 -5.05 8.86
C LEU A 243 -57.49 -4.12 9.43
N LEU A 244 -57.22 -2.81 9.49
CA LEU A 244 -58.21 -1.81 9.94
C LEU A 244 -59.37 -1.69 8.95
N HIS A 245 -59.12 -1.74 7.64
CA HIS A 245 -60.18 -1.76 6.62
C HIS A 245 -61.03 -3.03 6.71
N GLU A 246 -60.44 -4.20 6.95
CA GLU A 246 -61.18 -5.45 7.12
C GLU A 246 -62.05 -5.43 8.39
N GLN A 247 -61.55 -4.89 9.50
CA GLN A 247 -62.34 -4.68 10.71
C GLN A 247 -63.50 -3.71 10.49
N LEU A 248 -63.26 -2.59 9.80
CA LEU A 248 -64.28 -1.59 9.47
C LEU A 248 -65.38 -2.21 8.59
N LYS A 249 -65.00 -2.91 7.51
CA LYS A 249 -65.94 -3.65 6.64
C LYS A 249 -66.73 -4.73 7.41
N THR A 250 -66.11 -5.38 8.38
CA THR A 250 -66.77 -6.35 9.26
C THR A 250 -67.77 -5.68 10.20
N ALA A 251 -67.51 -4.44 10.65
CA ALA A 251 -68.45 -3.66 11.44
C ALA A 251 -69.61 -3.13 10.59
N GLU A 252 -69.35 -2.61 9.39
CA GLU A 252 -70.37 -2.16 8.43
C GLU A 252 -71.34 -3.28 8.05
N THR A 253 -70.83 -4.46 7.69
CA THR A 253 -71.68 -5.62 7.35
C THR A 253 -72.51 -6.10 8.54
N LYS A 254 -71.98 -6.08 9.77
CA LYS A 254 -72.77 -6.34 10.99
C LYS A 254 -73.87 -5.30 11.21
N PHE A 255 -73.59 -4.02 10.94
CA PHE A 255 -74.58 -2.95 11.04
C PHE A 255 -75.69 -3.11 9.99
N GLN A 256 -75.33 -3.35 8.73
CA GLN A 256 -76.28 -3.62 7.63
C GLN A 256 -77.18 -4.83 7.94
N ASN A 257 -76.61 -5.94 8.43
CA ASN A 257 -77.39 -7.10 8.84
C ASN A 257 -78.38 -6.76 9.96
N ARG A 258 -77.96 -5.99 10.98
CA ARG A 258 -78.84 -5.54 12.06
C ARG A 258 -79.93 -4.59 11.56
N GLU A 259 -79.64 -3.72 10.60
CA GLU A 259 -80.63 -2.84 9.97
C GLU A 259 -81.69 -3.64 9.20
N VAL A 260 -81.27 -4.66 8.44
CA VAL A 260 -82.16 -5.60 7.74
C VAL A 260 -83.03 -6.39 8.72
N ASP A 261 -82.47 -6.87 9.83
CA ASP A 261 -83.24 -7.61 10.82
C ASP A 261 -84.22 -6.71 11.59
N ILE A 262 -83.85 -5.46 11.90
CA ILE A 262 -84.78 -4.47 12.47
C ILE A 262 -85.95 -4.20 11.50
N LYS A 263 -85.68 -4.01 10.19
CA LYS A 263 -86.73 -3.84 9.17
C LYS A 263 -87.70 -5.03 9.15
N LYS A 264 -87.19 -6.26 9.13
CA LYS A 264 -88.04 -7.48 9.18
C LYS A 264 -88.88 -7.59 10.45
N GLN A 265 -88.40 -7.10 11.60
CA GLN A 265 -89.20 -7.11 12.84
C GLN A 265 -90.27 -6.02 12.80
N ASN A 266 -89.94 -4.82 12.31
CA ASN A 266 -90.93 -3.76 12.10
C ASN A 266 -92.05 -4.22 11.14
N GLU A 267 -91.70 -4.86 10.01
CA GLU A 267 -92.67 -5.46 9.07
C GLU A 267 -93.57 -6.54 9.71
N LYS A 268 -93.12 -7.23 10.76
CA LYS A 268 -93.97 -8.17 11.51
C LYS A 268 -94.91 -7.43 12.46
N ILE A 269 -94.38 -6.47 13.22
CA ILE A 269 -95.15 -5.63 14.13
C ILE A 269 -96.22 -4.84 13.37
N GLU A 270 -95.91 -4.29 12.20
CA GLU A 270 -96.87 -3.61 11.34
C GLU A 270 -98.00 -4.54 10.88
N ARG A 271 -97.69 -5.79 10.48
CA ARG A 271 -98.70 -6.80 10.13
C ARG A 271 -99.58 -7.18 11.34
N GLU A 272 -98.98 -7.35 12.51
CA GLU A 272 -99.71 -7.62 13.76
C GLU A 272 -100.63 -6.46 14.15
N ILE A 273 -100.16 -5.21 14.03
CA ILE A 273 -100.98 -3.99 14.22
C ILE A 273 -102.16 -3.95 13.24
N VAL A 274 -101.97 -4.34 11.98
CA VAL A 274 -103.05 -4.40 10.99
C VAL A 274 -104.09 -5.47 11.35
N LEU A 275 -103.65 -6.66 11.79
CA LEU A 275 -104.56 -7.74 12.23
C LEU A 275 -105.36 -7.32 13.48
N LEU A 276 -104.69 -6.80 14.51
CA LEU A 276 -105.33 -6.35 15.75
C LEU A 276 -106.31 -5.19 15.52
N LYS A 277 -106.04 -4.30 14.56
CA LYS A 277 -107.01 -3.27 14.13
C LYS A 277 -108.26 -3.89 13.51
N GLY A 278 -108.11 -4.87 12.63
CA GLY A 278 -109.26 -5.59 12.03
C GLY A 278 -110.10 -6.34 13.07
N GLU A 279 -109.47 -6.99 14.05
CA GLU A 279 -110.16 -7.65 15.17
C GLU A 279 -110.89 -6.65 16.07
N LEU A 280 -110.28 -5.48 16.33
CA LEU A 280 -110.89 -4.38 17.08
C LEU A 280 -112.11 -3.79 16.36
N GLU A 281 -112.02 -3.57 15.04
CA GLU A 281 -113.12 -3.09 14.19
C GLU A 281 -114.27 -4.11 14.13
N ALA A 282 -113.97 -5.40 13.96
CA ALA A 282 -114.97 -6.46 14.00
C ALA A 282 -115.68 -6.51 15.37
N SER A 283 -114.91 -6.43 16.46
CA SER A 283 -115.45 -6.37 17.83
C SER A 283 -116.32 -5.14 18.06
N HIS A 284 -115.95 -3.99 17.49
CA HIS A 284 -116.75 -2.76 17.53
C HIS A 284 -118.11 -2.95 16.84
N ILE A 285 -118.14 -3.60 15.67
CA ILE A 285 -119.38 -3.92 14.94
C ILE A 285 -120.27 -4.87 15.77
N TYR A 286 -119.71 -5.88 16.42
CA TYR A 286 -120.47 -6.75 17.34
C TYR A 286 -121.06 -5.96 18.51
N ILE A 287 -120.28 -5.10 19.17
CA ILE A 287 -120.75 -4.25 20.26
C ILE A 287 -121.86 -3.30 19.78
N GLN A 288 -121.74 -2.71 18.59
CA GLN A 288 -122.76 -1.84 18.01
C GLN A 288 -124.06 -2.61 17.71
N ASN A 289 -123.96 -3.84 17.21
CA ASN A 289 -125.10 -4.71 16.99
C ASN A 289 -125.81 -5.09 18.30
N PHE A 290 -125.06 -5.45 19.34
CA PHE A 290 -125.64 -5.73 20.66
C PHE A 290 -126.28 -4.48 21.29
N LYS A 291 -125.67 -3.30 21.16
CA LYS A 291 -126.30 -2.03 21.59
C LYS A 291 -127.65 -1.81 20.91
N ARG A 292 -127.72 -1.95 19.58
CA ARG A 292 -128.98 -1.86 18.85
C ARG A 292 -130.02 -2.89 19.32
N GLN A 293 -129.62 -4.13 19.55
CA GLN A 293 -130.53 -5.15 20.09
C GLN A 293 -131.03 -4.81 21.50
N ILE A 294 -130.16 -4.23 22.34
CA ILE A 294 -130.55 -3.74 23.67
C ILE A 294 -131.53 -2.56 23.51
N ASP A 295 -131.27 -1.57 22.66
CA ASP A 295 -132.17 -0.44 22.39
C ASP A 295 -133.55 -0.92 21.87
N GLU A 296 -133.56 -1.94 21.01
CA GLU A 296 -134.80 -2.59 20.52
C GLU A 296 -135.55 -3.29 21.65
N LYS A 297 -134.85 -4.04 22.51
CA LYS A 297 -135.44 -4.72 23.67
C LYS A 297 -135.88 -3.75 24.76
N GLU A 298 -135.21 -2.63 24.95
CA GLU A 298 -135.62 -1.55 25.85
C GLU A 298 -136.88 -0.84 25.32
N LYS A 299 -136.99 -0.61 24.01
CA LYS A 299 -138.24 -0.12 23.40
C LYS A 299 -139.38 -1.12 23.52
N GLU A 300 -139.15 -2.40 23.26
CA GLU A 300 -140.13 -3.46 23.51
C GLU A 300 -140.58 -3.45 24.98
N LEU A 301 -139.64 -3.46 25.93
CA LEU A 301 -139.91 -3.35 27.36
C LEU A 301 -140.65 -2.06 27.72
N GLN A 302 -140.37 -0.93 27.05
CA GLN A 302 -141.10 0.32 27.26
C GLN A 302 -142.54 0.19 26.77
N THR A 303 -142.81 -0.39 25.59
CA THR A 303 -144.19 -0.62 25.13
C THR A 303 -144.94 -1.65 25.97
N LEU A 304 -144.25 -2.65 26.52
CA LEU A 304 -144.81 -3.63 27.44
C LEU A 304 -145.08 -3.00 28.81
N ARG A 305 -144.20 -2.13 29.30
CA ARG A 305 -144.44 -1.31 30.51
C ARG A 305 -145.60 -0.36 30.30
N SER A 306 -145.72 0.33 29.16
CA SER A 306 -146.89 1.16 28.86
C SER A 306 -148.18 0.35 28.83
N ARG A 307 -148.19 -0.82 28.18
CA ARG A 307 -149.35 -1.75 28.21
C ARG A 307 -149.64 -2.28 29.62
N TYR A 308 -148.61 -2.53 30.43
CA TYR A 308 -148.76 -2.98 31.81
C TYR A 308 -149.31 -1.88 32.71
N GLU A 309 -148.81 -0.64 32.63
CA GLU A 309 -149.34 0.50 33.37
C GLU A 309 -150.78 0.84 32.92
N SER A 310 -151.15 0.66 31.64
CA SER A 310 -152.56 0.70 31.19
C SER A 310 -153.45 -0.41 31.78
N HIS A 311 -152.87 -1.46 32.36
CA HIS A 311 -153.58 -2.53 33.08
C HIS A 311 -153.46 -2.42 34.61
N LYS A 312 -152.90 -1.31 35.13
CA LYS A 312 -152.49 -1.15 36.54
C LYS A 312 -153.33 -0.12 37.31
N ASP A 313 -154.54 0.17 36.86
CA ASP A 313 -155.55 0.87 37.65
C ASP A 313 -156.12 0.01 38.81
N GLN A 314 -155.60 -1.20 39.02
CA GLN A 314 -155.80 -1.95 40.27
C GLN A 314 -154.49 -2.54 40.81
N SER A 315 -154.26 -2.29 42.10
CA SER A 315 -153.15 -2.78 42.95
C SER A 315 -151.79 -2.12 42.71
N GLY A 316 -151.36 -1.31 43.70
CA GLY A 316 -150.08 -0.60 43.67
C GLY A 316 -149.05 -1.10 44.70
N LEU A 317 -147.83 -0.58 44.52
CA LEU A 317 -146.76 -0.41 45.53
C LEU A 317 -146.12 -1.71 46.10
N GLN A 318 -144.81 -1.83 46.35
CA GLN A 318 -143.62 -0.97 46.15
C GLN A 318 -142.34 -1.88 46.16
N PRO A 319 -141.07 -1.42 46.18
CA PRO A 319 -140.00 -2.10 45.43
C PRO A 319 -138.88 -2.70 46.31
N LEU A 320 -137.98 -3.48 45.71
CA LEU A 320 -136.53 -3.44 46.04
C LEU A 320 -135.68 -4.23 45.05
N ARG A 321 -134.59 -3.61 44.54
CA ARG A 321 -133.24 -4.20 44.30
C ARG A 321 -132.40 -3.35 43.34
N VAL A 322 -131.36 -2.71 43.87
CA VAL A 322 -130.02 -2.61 43.25
C VAL A 322 -129.00 -2.68 44.38
N GLY A 323 -127.90 -3.41 44.18
CA GLY A 323 -126.86 -3.62 45.20
C GLY A 323 -126.11 -4.92 44.92
N GLY A 324 -125.12 -4.85 44.03
CA GLY A 324 -124.34 -6.01 43.58
C GLY A 324 -123.12 -6.31 44.45
N PHE A 325 -122.13 -6.98 43.82
CA PHE A 325 -120.87 -7.45 44.37
C PHE A 325 -120.95 -8.72 45.25
N ARG A 326 -120.87 -9.87 44.56
CA ARG A 326 -120.14 -11.04 45.06
C ARG A 326 -118.93 -11.27 44.18
N GLU A 327 -117.86 -11.74 44.80
CA GLU A 327 -116.52 -11.85 44.23
C GLU A 327 -116.42 -12.97 43.18
N ASN A 328 -115.37 -12.90 42.35
CA ASN A 328 -114.68 -14.10 41.90
C ASN A 328 -113.17 -13.81 41.76
N PRO A 329 -112.27 -14.62 42.34
CA PRO A 329 -110.85 -14.29 42.42
C PRO A 329 -110.03 -14.94 41.29
N LEU A 330 -109.38 -14.12 40.45
CA LEU A 330 -108.31 -14.58 39.56
C LEU A 330 -107.16 -13.56 39.50
N HIS A 331 -106.21 -13.68 40.42
CA HIS A 331 -104.81 -13.36 40.14
C HIS A 331 -103.90 -14.45 40.71
N SER A 332 -103.15 -15.10 39.83
CA SER A 332 -102.26 -16.22 40.16
C SER A 332 -101.05 -15.73 40.99
N PRO A 333 -100.85 -16.19 42.25
CA PRO A 333 -99.75 -15.72 43.11
C PRO A 333 -98.36 -16.27 42.75
N ARG A 334 -98.05 -16.48 41.46
CA ARG A 334 -96.89 -17.29 41.01
C ARG A 334 -95.79 -16.55 40.26
N SER A 335 -95.86 -15.22 40.10
CA SER A 335 -94.80 -14.43 39.43
C SER A 335 -93.73 -13.90 40.40
N TYR A 336 -94.13 -13.33 41.54
CA TYR A 336 -93.23 -12.57 42.42
C TYR A 336 -92.01 -13.34 42.96
N THR A 337 -92.06 -14.67 43.05
CA THR A 337 -90.92 -15.50 43.48
C THR A 337 -89.96 -15.85 42.35
N ARG A 338 -90.34 -15.67 41.09
CA ARG A 338 -89.43 -15.87 39.95
C ARG A 338 -88.54 -14.66 39.74
N ASP A 339 -89.17 -13.48 39.75
CA ASP A 339 -88.52 -12.20 39.50
C ASP A 339 -87.49 -11.87 40.59
N ALA A 340 -87.81 -12.17 41.87
CA ALA A 340 -86.89 -12.00 43.00
C ALA A 340 -85.58 -12.80 42.87
N ASN A 341 -85.62 -14.01 42.28
CA ASN A 341 -84.42 -14.84 42.08
C ASN A 341 -83.52 -14.31 40.95
N GLU A 342 -84.10 -13.67 39.94
CA GLU A 342 -83.36 -13.09 38.81
C GLU A 342 -82.52 -11.88 39.26
N TYR A 343 -83.10 -10.98 40.08
CA TYR A 343 -82.35 -9.86 40.66
C TYR A 343 -81.18 -10.31 41.54
N ILE A 344 -81.34 -11.38 42.33
CA ILE A 344 -80.26 -11.95 43.16
C ILE A 344 -79.14 -12.52 42.26
N ALA A 345 -79.48 -13.25 41.20
CA ALA A 345 -78.49 -13.80 40.27
C ALA A 345 -77.69 -12.70 39.54
N ILE A 346 -78.37 -11.63 39.12
CA ILE A 346 -77.73 -10.45 38.49
C ILE A 346 -76.83 -9.72 39.48
N ALA A 347 -77.26 -9.54 40.74
CA ALA A 347 -76.45 -8.90 41.78
C ALA A 347 -75.16 -9.69 42.07
N VAL A 348 -75.25 -11.01 42.23
CA VAL A 348 -74.08 -11.88 42.46
C VAL A 348 -73.12 -11.87 41.26
N ALA A 349 -73.64 -11.84 40.03
CA ALA A 349 -72.81 -11.74 38.84
C ALA A 349 -72.09 -10.37 38.73
N ALA A 350 -72.77 -9.28 39.09
CA ALA A 350 -72.20 -7.94 39.12
C ALA A 350 -71.14 -7.78 40.23
N GLU A 351 -71.36 -8.37 41.40
CA GLU A 351 -70.38 -8.42 42.51
C GLU A 351 -69.10 -9.15 42.08
N ALA A 352 -69.23 -10.32 41.45
CA ALA A 352 -68.08 -11.10 40.96
C ALA A 352 -67.27 -10.37 39.87
N GLU A 353 -67.93 -9.64 38.96
CA GLU A 353 -67.23 -8.82 37.97
C GLU A 353 -66.57 -7.58 38.60
N ARG A 354 -67.19 -6.99 39.65
CA ARG A 354 -66.57 -5.91 40.44
C ARG A 354 -65.27 -6.38 41.11
N GLU A 355 -65.27 -7.55 41.74
CA GLU A 355 -64.08 -8.14 42.36
C GLU A 355 -62.98 -8.40 41.31
N ARG A 356 -63.35 -9.00 40.17
CA ARG A 356 -62.42 -9.25 39.06
C ARG A 356 -61.79 -7.98 38.50
N LEU A 357 -62.57 -6.91 38.35
CA LEU A 357 -62.08 -5.61 37.89
C LEU A 357 -61.14 -4.97 38.93
N MET A 358 -61.42 -5.11 40.23
CA MET A 358 -60.48 -4.67 41.28
C MET A 358 -59.17 -5.45 41.26
N GLU A 359 -59.19 -6.77 41.06
CA GLU A 359 -57.97 -7.58 40.89
C GLU A 359 -57.17 -7.15 39.66
N LEU A 360 -57.83 -6.92 38.53
CA LEU A 360 -57.19 -6.44 37.31
C LEU A 360 -56.53 -5.06 37.54
N VAL A 361 -57.21 -4.12 38.19
CA VAL A 361 -56.64 -2.82 38.57
C VAL A 361 -55.43 -3.00 39.51
N ALA A 362 -55.50 -3.91 40.49
CA ALA A 362 -54.37 -4.18 41.37
C ALA A 362 -53.16 -4.78 40.64
N VAL A 363 -53.38 -5.69 39.68
CA VAL A 363 -52.31 -6.27 38.84
C VAL A 363 -51.71 -5.21 37.90
N LEU A 364 -52.54 -4.39 37.26
CA LEU A 364 -52.08 -3.30 36.39
C LEU A 364 -51.27 -2.26 37.16
N ASN A 365 -51.73 -1.85 38.35
CA ASN A 365 -50.97 -0.92 39.21
C ASN A 365 -49.61 -1.51 39.61
N ARG A 366 -49.56 -2.77 40.10
CA ARG A 366 -48.29 -3.45 40.43
C ARG A 366 -47.34 -3.53 39.24
N ARG A 367 -47.86 -3.78 38.03
CA ARG A 367 -47.05 -3.80 36.81
C ARG A 367 -46.53 -2.41 36.44
N LEU A 368 -47.38 -1.39 36.54
CA LEU A 368 -47.03 -0.01 36.25
C LEU A 368 -45.99 0.52 37.25
N ASP A 369 -46.12 0.20 38.53
CA ASP A 369 -45.11 0.53 39.55
C ASP A 369 -43.79 -0.23 39.34
N LYS A 370 -43.84 -1.47 38.86
CA LYS A 370 -42.63 -2.18 38.42
C LYS A 370 -41.98 -1.49 37.22
N GLU A 371 -42.74 -1.16 36.18
CA GLU A 371 -42.21 -0.47 34.99
C GLU A 371 -41.63 0.91 35.34
N ARG A 372 -42.22 1.63 36.32
CA ARG A 372 -41.65 2.87 36.90
C ARG A 372 -40.32 2.62 37.63
N ASN A 373 -40.25 1.62 38.50
CA ASN A 373 -39.03 1.28 39.24
C ASN A 373 -37.90 0.81 38.31
N ASP A 374 -38.22 0.04 37.26
CA ASP A 374 -37.27 -0.42 36.26
C ASP A 374 -36.76 0.78 35.42
N PHE A 375 -37.63 1.73 35.06
CA PHE A 375 -37.25 2.98 34.41
C PHE A 375 -36.37 3.87 35.30
N GLU A 376 -36.70 4.02 36.59
CA GLU A 376 -35.91 4.80 37.53
C GLU A 376 -34.50 4.20 37.68
N GLN A 377 -34.38 2.89 37.88
CA GLN A 377 -33.07 2.20 37.92
C GLN A 377 -32.24 2.40 36.65
N LEU A 378 -32.86 2.32 35.47
CA LEU A 378 -32.18 2.53 34.19
C LEU A 378 -31.72 3.99 34.03
N SER A 379 -32.57 4.96 34.39
CA SER A 379 -32.25 6.40 34.41
C SER A 379 -31.09 6.72 35.36
N ASP A 380 -31.09 6.10 36.54
CA ASP A 380 -30.05 6.24 37.55
C ASP A 380 -28.71 5.63 37.09
N SER A 381 -28.76 4.49 36.40
CA SER A 381 -27.60 3.85 35.76
C SER A 381 -27.03 4.73 34.65
N PHE A 382 -27.89 5.24 33.75
CA PHE A 382 -27.51 6.17 32.70
C PHE A 382 -26.88 7.46 33.25
N ARG A 383 -27.43 8.03 34.35
CA ARG A 383 -26.83 9.20 35.02
C ARG A 383 -25.46 8.89 35.61
N LYS A 384 -25.25 7.69 36.17
CA LYS A 384 -23.93 7.23 36.66
C LYS A 384 -22.94 7.07 35.51
N GLU A 385 -23.35 6.49 34.39
CA GLU A 385 -22.45 6.27 33.24
C GLU A 385 -22.11 7.58 32.52
N ARG A 386 -23.05 8.51 32.36
CA ARG A 386 -22.77 9.88 31.90
C ARG A 386 -21.81 10.63 32.83
N SER A 387 -21.88 10.40 34.14
CA SER A 387 -20.90 10.95 35.11
C SER A 387 -19.53 10.28 35.01
N ARG A 388 -19.44 9.01 34.59
CA ARG A 388 -18.17 8.33 34.30
C ARG A 388 -17.56 8.84 33.00
N ALA A 389 -18.34 8.92 31.92
CA ALA A 389 -17.91 9.46 30.63
C ALA A 389 -17.29 10.85 30.77
N THR A 390 -17.98 11.80 31.41
CA THR A 390 -17.45 13.15 31.66
C THR A 390 -16.17 13.17 32.52
N LYS A 391 -16.01 12.23 33.46
CA LYS A 391 -14.76 12.05 34.24
C LYS A 391 -13.63 11.42 33.41
N LEU A 392 -13.94 10.66 32.37
CA LEU A 392 -12.95 10.11 31.44
C LEU A 392 -12.56 11.15 30.40
N GLU A 393 -13.50 11.88 29.81
CA GLU A 393 -13.27 13.00 28.90
C GLU A 393 -12.35 14.07 29.53
N THR A 394 -12.62 14.49 30.77
CA THR A 394 -11.78 15.47 31.49
C THR A 394 -10.38 14.93 31.80
N LYS A 395 -10.21 13.62 32.05
CA LYS A 395 -8.89 13.00 32.17
C LYS A 395 -8.16 12.92 30.83
N LEU A 396 -8.88 12.60 29.75
CA LEU A 396 -8.36 12.50 28.39
C LEU A 396 -7.84 13.87 27.93
N GLN A 397 -8.67 14.91 28.07
CA GLN A 397 -8.27 16.31 27.82
C GLN A 397 -7.03 16.71 28.64
N LYS A 398 -6.94 16.30 29.91
CA LYS A 398 -5.75 16.58 30.74
C LYS A 398 -4.49 15.89 30.19
N ILE A 399 -4.59 14.62 29.79
CA ILE A 399 -3.49 13.85 29.21
C ILE A 399 -3.07 14.44 27.85
N GLU A 400 -4.02 14.88 27.02
CA GLU A 400 -3.73 15.60 25.77
C GLU A 400 -2.98 16.92 26.02
N LEU A 401 -3.38 17.68 27.05
CA LEU A 401 -2.72 18.93 27.44
C LEU A 401 -1.29 18.67 27.96
N GLU A 402 -1.09 17.62 28.75
CA GLU A 402 0.24 17.17 29.22
C GLU A 402 1.12 16.68 28.05
N ARG A 403 0.54 15.97 27.06
CA ARG A 403 1.20 15.52 25.82
C ARG A 403 1.61 16.71 24.93
N ALA A 404 0.79 17.76 24.87
CA ALA A 404 1.13 19.03 24.22
C ALA A 404 2.22 19.82 24.96
N GLY A 405 2.32 19.67 26.29
CA GLY A 405 3.32 20.34 27.12
C GLY A 405 4.77 19.84 26.93
N LEU A 406 4.96 18.56 26.58
CA LEU A 406 6.28 17.92 26.47
C LEU A 406 7.05 18.23 25.17
N SER A 407 6.49 19.01 24.24
CA SER A 407 7.05 19.22 22.89
C SER A 407 8.16 20.31 22.81
N LYS A 408 8.88 20.58 23.90
CA LYS A 408 9.89 21.66 23.99
C LYS A 408 11.34 21.17 24.03
N VAL A 409 11.77 20.41 23.02
CA VAL A 409 13.19 20.32 22.65
C VAL A 409 13.33 20.42 21.13
N ASN A 410 13.95 21.53 20.68
CA ASN A 410 14.40 21.87 19.33
C ASN A 410 14.01 20.97 18.14
N THR A 411 13.14 21.49 17.27
CA THR A 411 13.41 21.61 15.83
C THR A 411 12.70 22.86 15.32
N GLY A 412 13.47 23.82 14.80
CA GLY A 412 12.94 25.11 14.35
C GLY A 412 12.42 25.10 12.92
N TYR A 413 11.65 26.14 12.59
CA TYR A 413 11.05 26.45 11.29
C TYR A 413 9.87 25.55 10.87
N TYR A 414 8.90 26.17 10.17
CA TYR A 414 7.57 25.62 9.81
C TYR A 414 6.54 25.45 10.95
N ARG A 415 6.07 26.58 11.49
CA ARG A 415 4.77 26.65 12.19
C ARG A 415 3.75 27.44 11.38
N GLN A 416 3.09 26.80 10.41
CA GLN A 416 1.79 27.30 9.91
C GLN A 416 0.96 26.21 9.24
N ARG A 417 -0.37 26.33 9.45
CA ARG A 417 -1.46 25.42 9.04
C ARG A 417 -1.54 24.11 9.84
N ALA A 418 -2.62 24.03 10.63
CA ALA A 418 -3.03 22.81 11.32
C ALA A 418 -3.23 21.69 10.29
N CYS A 419 -2.50 20.59 10.47
CA CYS A 419 -2.70 19.39 9.68
C CYS A 419 -3.99 18.71 10.14
N LYS A 420 -4.96 18.60 9.21
CA LYS A 420 -6.00 17.57 9.33
C LYS A 420 -5.36 16.20 9.09
N PRO A 421 -5.85 15.11 9.72
CA PRO A 421 -5.26 13.79 9.52
C PRO A 421 -5.29 13.39 8.04
N ILE A 422 -4.15 12.88 7.55
CA ILE A 422 -4.06 12.21 6.26
C ILE A 422 -4.09 10.71 6.56
N PRO A 423 -5.12 9.96 6.13
CA PRO A 423 -5.15 8.52 6.32
C PRO A 423 -4.20 7.84 5.32
N THR A 424 -2.94 7.70 5.71
CA THR A 424 -2.05 6.69 5.12
C THR A 424 -2.59 5.30 5.47
N THR A 425 -2.55 4.36 4.52
CA THR A 425 -3.16 3.02 4.62
C THR A 425 -2.38 2.04 5.51
N ASN A 426 -1.93 2.50 6.67
CA ASN A 426 -1.67 1.64 7.82
C ASN A 426 -2.85 1.89 8.75
N TYR A 427 -3.69 0.87 8.98
CA TYR A 427 -4.63 0.91 10.09
C TYR A 427 -3.85 1.28 11.35
N THR A 428 -4.16 2.41 11.97
CA THR A 428 -3.51 2.79 13.21
C THR A 428 -3.96 1.81 14.30
N ALA A 429 -3.15 1.65 15.36
CA ALA A 429 -3.57 0.81 16.48
C ALA A 429 -4.90 1.31 17.10
N GLU A 430 -5.19 2.61 16.95
CA GLU A 430 -6.43 3.26 17.38
C GLU A 430 -7.61 2.86 16.46
N ASP A 431 -7.46 2.85 15.12
CA ASP A 431 -8.51 2.38 14.19
C ASP A 431 -8.88 0.89 14.38
N ILE A 432 -7.88 0.04 14.68
CA ILE A 432 -8.11 -1.39 14.91
C ILE A 432 -8.88 -1.59 16.22
N GLU A 433 -8.53 -0.85 17.27
CA GLU A 433 -9.17 -0.99 18.57
C GLU A 433 -10.58 -0.35 18.58
N GLU A 434 -10.84 0.71 17.80
CA GLU A 434 -12.20 1.23 17.56
C GLU A 434 -13.07 0.21 16.82
N LEU A 435 -12.54 -0.45 15.78
CA LEU A 435 -13.24 -1.52 15.06
C LEU A 435 -13.50 -2.75 15.97
N ARG A 436 -12.59 -3.04 16.89
CA ARG A 436 -12.76 -4.10 17.89
C ARG A 436 -13.85 -3.75 18.91
N LEU A 437 -13.82 -2.54 19.47
CA LEU A 437 -14.81 -2.08 20.46
C LEU A 437 -16.22 -2.02 19.86
N THR A 438 -16.36 -1.59 18.61
CA THR A 438 -17.65 -1.59 17.91
C THR A 438 -18.16 -3.01 17.61
N TYR A 439 -17.28 -3.96 17.30
CA TYR A 439 -17.64 -5.38 17.18
C TYR A 439 -18.08 -5.98 18.53
N GLU A 440 -17.37 -5.66 19.62
CA GLU A 440 -17.65 -6.14 20.98
C GLU A 440 -19.01 -5.61 21.47
N LEU A 441 -19.31 -4.32 21.27
CA LEU A 441 -20.61 -3.71 21.55
C LEU A 441 -21.76 -4.39 20.77
N LEU A 442 -21.56 -4.65 19.46
CA LEU A 442 -22.56 -5.32 18.63
C LEU A 442 -22.80 -6.78 19.09
N GLN A 443 -21.76 -7.44 19.62
CA GLN A 443 -21.86 -8.78 20.18
C GLN A 443 -22.65 -8.77 21.51
N GLU A 444 -22.43 -7.78 22.38
CA GLU A 444 -23.23 -7.58 23.60
C GLU A 444 -24.70 -7.26 23.29
N GLU A 445 -24.98 -6.42 22.29
CA GLU A 445 -26.33 -6.12 21.83
C GLU A 445 -27.03 -7.40 21.33
N CYS A 446 -26.34 -8.21 20.51
CA CYS A 446 -26.85 -9.50 20.04
C CYS A 446 -27.15 -10.49 21.18
N LEU A 447 -26.34 -10.51 22.25
CA LEU A 447 -26.58 -11.34 23.44
C LEU A 447 -27.77 -10.83 24.27
N THR A 448 -27.91 -9.51 24.38
CA THR A 448 -29.03 -8.85 25.07
C THR A 448 -30.36 -9.08 24.34
N LEU A 449 -30.36 -8.99 23.00
CA LEU A 449 -31.54 -9.29 22.18
C LEU A 449 -31.93 -10.77 22.25
N LYS A 450 -30.97 -11.70 22.24
CA LYS A 450 -31.23 -13.14 22.42
C LYS A 450 -31.86 -13.45 23.77
N THR A 451 -31.26 -12.98 24.86
CA THR A 451 -31.80 -13.19 26.22
C THR A 451 -33.16 -12.52 26.42
N ARG A 452 -33.40 -11.35 25.79
CA ARG A 452 -34.74 -10.72 25.78
C ARG A 452 -35.77 -11.55 25.03
N LEU A 453 -35.39 -12.15 23.89
CA LEU A 453 -36.27 -13.01 23.11
C LEU A 453 -36.59 -14.32 23.86
N GLU A 454 -35.60 -14.95 24.50
CA GLU A 454 -35.80 -16.13 25.35
C GLU A 454 -36.72 -15.85 26.54
N THR A 455 -36.54 -14.73 27.25
CA THR A 455 -37.43 -14.33 28.35
C THR A 455 -38.86 -14.09 27.86
N MET A 456 -39.05 -13.37 26.76
CA MET A 456 -40.38 -13.18 26.16
C MET A 456 -41.04 -14.50 25.71
N GLN A 457 -40.27 -15.46 25.17
CA GLN A 457 -40.80 -16.78 24.83
C GLN A 457 -41.23 -17.57 26.08
N LYS A 458 -40.43 -17.51 27.16
CA LYS A 458 -40.75 -18.13 28.45
C LYS A 458 -42.01 -17.54 29.08
N ASP A 459 -42.13 -16.21 29.09
CA ASP A 459 -43.30 -15.50 29.62
C ASP A 459 -44.55 -15.88 28.82
N LYS A 460 -44.50 -15.84 27.48
CA LYS A 460 -45.61 -16.27 26.61
C LYS A 460 -45.99 -17.74 26.80
N ALA A 461 -45.02 -18.63 27.06
CA ALA A 461 -45.30 -20.03 27.37
C ALA A 461 -45.99 -20.19 28.74
N SER A 462 -45.58 -19.39 29.74
CA SER A 462 -46.22 -19.34 31.06
C SER A 462 -47.67 -18.84 30.97
N ASP A 463 -47.91 -17.75 30.22
CA ASP A 463 -49.26 -17.21 29.99
C ASP A 463 -50.17 -18.24 29.30
N LEU A 464 -49.68 -18.91 28.25
CA LEU A 464 -50.41 -19.97 27.57
C LEU A 464 -50.72 -21.17 28.50
N ALA A 465 -49.83 -21.50 29.44
CA ALA A 465 -50.09 -22.52 30.44
C ALA A 465 -51.16 -22.07 31.46
N ALA A 466 -51.11 -20.82 31.91
CA ALA A 466 -52.11 -20.24 32.80
C ALA A 466 -53.50 -20.19 32.15
N PHE A 467 -53.61 -19.73 30.89
CA PHE A 467 -54.87 -19.74 30.13
C PHE A 467 -55.42 -21.15 29.92
N LYS A 468 -54.56 -22.14 29.61
CA LYS A 468 -54.99 -23.55 29.51
C LYS A 468 -55.55 -24.06 30.84
N ASN A 469 -54.88 -23.80 31.96
CA ASN A 469 -55.33 -24.21 33.29
C ASN A 469 -56.67 -23.54 33.65
N MET A 470 -56.82 -22.23 33.39
CA MET A 470 -58.07 -21.50 33.59
C MET A 470 -59.23 -22.11 32.77
N LEU A 471 -59.00 -22.42 31.49
CA LEU A 471 -60.00 -23.09 30.65
C LEU A 471 -60.36 -24.50 31.16
N GLU A 472 -59.39 -25.26 31.66
CA GLU A 472 -59.60 -26.58 32.26
C GLU A 472 -60.43 -26.47 33.56
N GLN A 473 -60.16 -25.46 34.39
CA GLN A 473 -60.91 -25.16 35.61
C GLN A 473 -62.35 -24.73 35.29
N THR A 474 -62.56 -23.82 34.33
CA THR A 474 -63.90 -23.43 33.88
C THR A 474 -64.67 -24.65 33.36
N ARG A 475 -64.06 -25.49 32.51
CA ARG A 475 -64.66 -26.77 32.05
C ARG A 475 -65.00 -27.70 33.21
N LYS A 476 -64.17 -27.75 34.25
CA LYS A 476 -64.43 -28.55 35.45
C LYS A 476 -65.62 -28.00 36.25
N ILE A 477 -65.67 -26.70 36.52
CA ILE A 477 -66.77 -26.04 37.22
C ILE A 477 -68.10 -26.30 36.51
N PHE A 478 -68.16 -26.14 35.17
CA PHE A 478 -69.34 -26.49 34.40
C PHE A 478 -69.71 -27.98 34.54
N LYS A 479 -68.74 -28.91 34.41
CA LYS A 479 -68.99 -30.35 34.59
C LYS A 479 -69.49 -30.72 36.00
N ASP A 480 -69.00 -30.05 37.03
CA ASP A 480 -69.39 -30.29 38.43
C ASP A 480 -70.76 -29.67 38.76
N ALA A 481 -71.09 -28.51 38.17
CA ALA A 481 -72.43 -27.92 38.21
C ALA A 481 -73.47 -28.83 37.53
N TYR A 482 -73.21 -29.32 36.32
CA TYR A 482 -74.07 -30.30 35.63
C TYR A 482 -74.20 -31.64 36.36
N ARG A 483 -73.29 -31.96 37.30
CA ARG A 483 -73.34 -33.16 38.14
C ARG A 483 -73.89 -32.89 39.56
N GLY A 484 -74.36 -31.68 39.85
CA GLY A 484 -74.97 -31.31 41.13
C GLY A 484 -74.02 -31.29 42.33
N LYS A 485 -72.71 -31.08 42.12
CA LYS A 485 -71.67 -31.20 43.16
C LYS A 485 -71.15 -29.86 43.73
N MET A 486 -71.86 -28.75 43.52
CA MET A 486 -71.41 -27.45 44.02
C MET A 486 -71.63 -27.35 45.54
N SER A 487 -70.54 -27.43 46.30
CA SER A 487 -70.57 -27.21 47.74
C SER A 487 -70.64 -25.71 48.04
N THR A 488 -71.75 -25.26 48.62
CA THR A 488 -72.01 -23.84 48.96
C THR A 488 -71.32 -23.38 50.26
N ALA A 489 -70.20 -24.01 50.63
CA ALA A 489 -69.47 -23.72 51.85
C ALA A 489 -68.41 -22.63 51.60
N GLY A 490 -68.76 -21.36 51.85
CA GLY A 490 -67.75 -20.28 51.85
C GLY A 490 -68.24 -18.83 51.86
N LEU A 491 -69.49 -18.53 51.49
CA LEU A 491 -69.96 -17.15 51.32
C LEU A 491 -70.96 -16.72 52.42
N HIS A 492 -70.43 -16.51 53.63
CA HIS A 492 -71.05 -15.66 54.63
C HIS A 492 -70.18 -14.42 54.83
N SER A 493 -70.58 -13.29 54.24
CA SER A 493 -70.08 -11.97 54.63
C SER A 493 -71.28 -11.05 54.87
N THR A 494 -71.43 -10.61 56.11
CA THR A 494 -72.59 -9.87 56.59
C THR A 494 -72.48 -8.41 56.15
N VAL A 495 -73.39 -7.96 55.28
CA VAL A 495 -73.53 -6.53 54.97
C VAL A 495 -74.46 -5.90 56.01
N THR A 496 -73.89 -5.09 56.90
CA THR A 496 -74.67 -4.17 57.74
C THR A 496 -74.98 -2.93 56.91
N ILE A 497 -76.24 -2.51 56.90
CA ILE A 497 -76.73 -1.27 56.25
C ILE A 497 -76.37 -0.05 57.10
#